data_AF-I1BL02-F1
#
_entry.id   AF-I1BL02-F1
#
_cell.length_a   1.000
_cell.length_b   1.000
_cell.length_c   1.000
_cell.angle_alpha   90.00
_cell.angle_beta   90.00
_cell.angle_gamma   90.00
#
_symmetry.space_group_name_H-M   'P 1'
#
loop_
_entity.id
_entity.type
_entity.pdbx_description
1 polymer ?
#
loop_
_entity_poly.entity_id
_entity_poly.type
_entity_poly.pdbx_seq_one_letter_code
_entity_poly.pdbx_strand_id
1 'polypeptide(L)' 'MARTISKSVQNQIQLLLASNMTYEQVMERIPGLKNPL' A
#
# COMPACT_ATOMS: atom_id res chain seq x y z
N MET A 1 18.31 5.30 0.87
CA MET A 1 17.35 6.11 0.10
C MET A 1 15.95 5.60 0.42
N ALA A 2 15.13 6.40 1.12
CA ALA A 2 13.73 6.03 1.35
C ALA A 2 13.01 5.99 0.00
N ARG A 3 12.39 4.85 -0.37
CA ARG A 3 11.52 4.78 -1.54
C ARG A 3 10.38 5.76 -1.32
N THR A 4 10.36 6.86 -2.06
CA THR A 4 9.25 7.81 -2.02
C THR A 4 8.04 7.16 -2.67
N ILE A 5 7.05 6.81 -1.86
CA ILE A 5 5.76 6.31 -2.34
C ILE A 5 4.98 7.50 -2.89
N SER A 6 4.46 7.39 -4.12
CA SER A 6 3.62 8.41 -4.75
C SER A 6 2.40 8.73 -3.88
N LYS A 7 1.96 10.01 -3.88
CA LYS A 7 0.72 10.43 -3.20
C LYS A 7 -0.49 9.61 -3.62
N SER A 8 -0.58 9.18 -4.88
CA SER A 8 -1.68 8.34 -5.36
C SER A 8 -1.73 6.99 -4.65
N VAL A 9 -0.56 6.38 -4.41
CA VAL A 9 -0.43 5.11 -3.70
C VAL A 9 -0.74 5.29 -2.22
N GLN A 10 -0.31 6.39 -1.60
CA GLN A 10 -0.66 6.71 -0.22
C GLN A 10 -2.19 6.85 -0.03
N ASN A 11 -2.86 7.53 -0.95
CA ASN A 11 -4.31 7.68 -0.91
C ASN A 11 -5.03 6.33 -1.07
N GLN A 12 -4.54 5.45 -1.95
CA GLN A 12 -5.10 4.10 -2.07
C GLN A 12 -4.93 3.27 -0.79
N ILE A 13 -3.76 3.33 -0.14
CA ILE A 13 -3.52 2.67 1.16
C ILE A 13 -4.53 3.16 2.19
N GLN A 14 -4.72 4.48 2.30
CA GLN A 14 -5.64 5.06 3.29
C GLN A 14 -7.09 4.60 3.07
N LEU A 15 -7.55 4.56 1.82
CA LEU A 15 -8.91 4.09 1.50
C LEU A 15 -9.10 2.59 1.82
N LEU A 16 -8.09 1.77 1.55
CA LEU A 16 -8.15 0.34 1.84
C LEU A 16 -8.11 0.05 3.35
N LEU A 17 -7.25 0.76 4.11
CA LEU A 17 -7.22 0.66 5.57
C LEU A 17 -8.53 1.15 6.21
N ALA A 18 -9.12 2.23 5.69
CA ALA A 18 -10.44 2.71 6.12
C ALA A 18 -11.57 1.70 5.84
N SER A 19 -11.34 0.75 4.93
CA SER A 19 -12.28 -0.34 4.61
C SER A 19 -12.10 -1.57 5.50
N ASN A 20 -11.44 -1.45 6.66
CA ASN A 20 -11.09 -2.56 7.58
C ASN A 20 -10.22 -3.65 6.94
N MET A 21 -9.49 -3.36 5.86
CA MET A 21 -8.53 -4.31 5.29
C MET A 21 -7.26 -4.35 6.12
N THR A 22 -6.72 -5.55 6.31
CA THR A 22 -5.45 -5.71 7.01
C THR A 22 -4.30 -5.22 6.14
N TYR A 23 -3.19 -4.86 6.77
CA TYR A 23 -1.98 -4.43 6.06
C TYR A 23 -1.55 -5.43 4.98
N GLU A 24 -1.63 -6.74 5.25
CA GLU A 24 -1.29 -7.79 4.27
C GLU A 24 -2.20 -7.75 3.04
N GLN A 25 -3.52 -7.61 3.23
CA GLN A 25 -4.47 -7.48 2.13
C GLN A 25 -4.24 -6.20 1.31
N VAL A 26 -3.85 -5.10 1.97
CA VAL A 26 -3.46 -3.86 1.28
C VAL A 26 -2.19 -4.06 0.46
N MET A 27 -1.19 -4.77 1.01
CA MET A 27 0.06 -5.06 0.30
C MET A 27 -0.13 -5.97 -0.92
N GLU A 28 -1.10 -6.89 -0.88
CA GLU A 28 -1.44 -7.73 -2.04
C GLU A 28 -2.12 -6.94 -3.16
N ARG A 29 -2.87 -5.89 -2.82
CA ARG A 29 -3.62 -5.08 -3.78
C ARG A 29 -2.81 -3.97 -4.45
N ILE A 30 -1.71 -3.55 -3.85
CA ILE A 30 -0.88 -2.47 -4.37
C ILE A 30 0.38 -3.05 -5.02
N PRO A 31 0.41 -3.20 -6.35
CA PRO A 31 1.59 -3.69 -7.05
C PRO A 31 2.78 -2.74 -6.82
N GLY A 32 3.86 -3.28 -6.28
CA GLY A 32 5.08 -2.53 -5.92
C GLY A 32 5.27 -2.23 -4.43
N LEU A 33 4.26 -2.48 -3.58
CA LEU A 33 4.44 -2.52 -2.11
C LEU A 33 4.97 -3.88 -1.65
N LYS A 34 4.56 -4.98 -2.31
CA LYS A 34 5.20 -6.28 -2.15
C LYS A 34 6.68 -6.13 -2.53
N ASN A 35 7.54 -5.98 -1.53
CA ASN A 35 8.97 -6.14 -1.74
C ASN A 35 9.18 -7.58 -2.23
N PRO A 36 9.85 -7.81 -3.37
CA PRO A 36 10.57 -9.06 -3.52
C PRO A 36 11.67 -9.02 -2.45
N LEU A 37 11.56 -9.92 -1.46
CA LEU A 37 12.70 -10.29 -0.63
C LEU A 37 13.80 -10.85 -1.55
#